data_AF-A0A954WXQ1-F1
#
_entry.id   AF-A0A954WXQ1-F1
#
_cell.length_a   1.000
_cell.length_b   1.000
_cell.length_c   1.000
_cell.angle_alpha   90.00
_cell.angle_beta   90.00
_cell.angle_gamma   90.00
#
_symmetry.space_group_name_H-M   'P 1'
#
loop_
_entity.id
_entity.type
_entity.pdbx_description
1 polymer ?
#
loop_
_entity_poly.entity_id
_entity_poly.type
_entity_poly.pdbx_seq_one_letter_code
_entity_poly.pdbx_strand_id
1 'polypeptide(L)'
;MPTCLKCFLIVAAIAAEGFHGLASAGEFKPPRCEIVPLADSEVSLRIDGIEKTRWNFGSQYPRPFLFPFYGPSGASLTRMGHPGAPNHDHHRSIWFAHHSIDENDF
;
A
#
# COMPACT_ATOMS: atom_id res chain seq x y z
N MET A 1 -13.73 9.12 -42.66
CA MET A 1 -14.34 8.00 -41.93
C MET A 1 -14.79 8.52 -40.57
N PRO A 2 -16.09 8.61 -40.28
CA PRO A 2 -16.59 9.29 -39.09
C PRO A 2 -16.66 8.36 -37.85
N THR A 3 -16.19 8.89 -36.72
CA THR A 3 -16.72 8.78 -35.34
C THR A 3 -17.12 7.41 -34.76
N CYS A 4 -16.47 7.02 -33.65
CA CYS A 4 -17.10 6.18 -32.61
C CYS A 4 -16.95 6.86 -31.24
N LEU A 5 -17.75 7.91 -31.03
CA LEU A 5 -17.96 8.58 -29.76
C LEU A 5 -19.16 7.92 -29.06
N LYS A 6 -18.99 6.71 -28.50
CA LYS A 6 -20.03 6.02 -27.70
C LYS A 6 -19.41 5.07 -26.66
N CYS A 7 -18.92 5.62 -25.56
CA CYS A 7 -18.76 4.85 -24.30
C CYS A 7 -19.28 5.61 -23.06
N PHE A 8 -19.90 6.78 -23.23
CA PHE A 8 -20.64 7.43 -22.15
C PHE A 8 -22.11 7.05 -22.26
N LEU A 9 -22.57 6.10 -21.44
CA LEU A 9 -23.94 5.87 -20.95
C LEU A 9 -24.06 4.39 -20.58
N ILE A 10 -24.76 4.10 -19.48
CA ILE A 10 -24.82 2.86 -18.69
C ILE A 10 -23.73 2.93 -17.59
N VAL A 11 -23.99 3.45 -16.38
CA VAL A 11 -24.97 2.95 -15.40
C VAL A 11 -25.46 4.11 -14.54
N ALA A 12 -26.69 4.58 -14.77
CA ALA A 12 -27.41 5.45 -13.83
C ALA A 12 -28.87 5.00 -13.80
N ALA A 13 -29.12 3.78 -13.30
CA ALA A 13 -30.47 3.25 -13.12
C ALA A 13 -30.49 2.07 -12.13
N ILE A 14 -29.99 2.27 -10.91
CA ILE A 14 -30.43 1.48 -9.74
C ILE A 14 -30.54 2.45 -8.56
N ALA A 15 -31.53 3.33 -8.62
CA ALA A 15 -31.88 4.25 -7.54
C ALA A 15 -33.41 4.22 -7.37
N ALA A 16 -33.99 3.06 -7.06
CA ALA A 16 -35.43 2.97 -6.77
C ALA A 16 -35.90 1.70 -6.05
N GLU A 17 -35.03 0.81 -5.58
CA GLU A 17 -35.45 -0.38 -4.81
C GLU A 17 -34.86 -0.28 -3.40
N GLY A 18 -35.75 -0.19 -2.41
CA GLY A 18 -35.42 0.22 -1.05
C GLY A 18 -34.41 -0.69 -0.36
N PHE A 19 -33.34 -0.06 0.16
CA PHE A 19 -32.49 -0.64 1.19
C PHE A 19 -33.31 -0.79 2.48
N HIS A 20 -34.05 -1.88 2.59
CA HIS A 20 -34.68 -2.26 3.84
C HIS A 20 -33.62 -2.82 4.79
N GLY A 21 -33.19 -1.96 5.73
CA GLY A 21 -32.68 -2.33 7.05
C GLY A 21 -31.62 -3.41 7.11
N LEU A 22 -30.38 -3.08 6.76
CA LEU A 22 -29.26 -3.69 7.44
C LEU A 22 -29.36 -3.26 8.91
N ALA A 23 -29.68 -4.20 9.79
CA ALA A 23 -29.52 -3.98 11.22
C ALA A 23 -28.14 -3.36 11.45
N SER A 24 -28.06 -2.33 12.28
CA SER A 24 -26.78 -1.71 12.65
C SER A 24 -25.94 -2.78 13.33
N ALA A 25 -25.13 -3.51 12.57
CA ALA A 25 -23.96 -4.15 13.11
C ALA A 25 -23.25 -3.06 13.93
N GLY A 26 -22.90 -3.36 15.18
CA GLY A 26 -22.18 -2.41 16.01
C GLY A 26 -20.98 -1.85 15.24
N GLU A 27 -20.64 -0.60 15.49
CA GLU A 27 -19.52 0.08 14.81
C GLU A 27 -18.28 -0.84 14.82
N PHE A 28 -17.82 -1.24 13.63
CA PHE A 28 -16.62 -2.05 13.50
C PHE A 28 -15.44 -1.23 14.01
N LYS A 29 -14.73 -1.76 15.00
CA LYS A 29 -13.51 -1.16 15.54
C LYS A 29 -12.32 -2.01 15.12
N PRO A 30 -11.44 -1.50 14.25
CA PRO A 30 -10.23 -2.23 13.89
C PRO A 30 -9.36 -2.48 15.13
N PRO A 31 -8.57 -3.55 15.15
CA PRO A 31 -7.56 -3.75 16.19
C PRO A 31 -6.55 -2.59 16.16
N ARG A 32 -5.90 -2.34 17.31
CA ARG A 32 -4.88 -1.28 17.40
C ARG A 32 -3.77 -1.43 16.37
N CYS A 33 -3.34 -2.65 16.07
CA CYS A 33 -2.35 -2.94 15.04
C CYS A 33 -3.03 -3.66 13.88
N GLU A 34 -2.83 -3.14 12.67
CA GLU A 34 -3.47 -3.67 11.47
C GLU A 34 -2.43 -3.92 10.37
N ILE A 35 -2.70 -4.95 9.57
CA ILE A 35 -1.99 -5.25 8.34
C ILE A 35 -3.05 -5.16 7.23
N VAL A 36 -2.97 -4.13 6.41
CA VAL A 36 -3.97 -3.85 5.37
C VAL A 36 -3.34 -4.12 4.00
N PRO A 37 -3.81 -5.15 3.26
CA PRO A 37 -3.38 -5.37 1.88
C PRO A 37 -3.79 -4.18 1.01
N LEU A 38 -2.89 -3.76 0.13
CA LEU A 38 -3.13 -2.73 -0.87
C LEU A 38 -2.97 -3.34 -2.27
N ALA A 39 -3.30 -2.55 -3.29
CA ALA A 39 -2.96 -2.88 -4.67
C ALA A 39 -1.42 -2.89 -4.86
N ASP A 40 -0.96 -3.31 -6.04
CA ASP A 40 0.45 -3.18 -6.47
C ASP A 40 1.49 -3.94 -5.62
N SER A 41 1.07 -5.05 -4.99
CA SER A 41 1.94 -5.87 -4.12
C SER A 41 2.52 -5.06 -2.96
N GLU A 42 1.61 -4.38 -2.26
CA GLU A 42 1.89 -3.56 -1.09
C GLU A 42 1.04 -3.98 0.11
N VAL A 43 1.59 -3.83 1.31
CA VAL A 43 0.88 -4.05 2.57
C VAL A 43 1.17 -2.88 3.51
N SER A 44 0.12 -2.22 3.98
CA SER A 44 0.19 -1.13 4.97
C SER A 44 0.20 -1.69 6.38
N LEU A 45 1.22 -1.35 7.16
CA LEU A 45 1.31 -1.67 8.58
C LEU A 45 0.88 -0.46 9.39
N ARG A 46 -0.26 -0.56 10.08
CA ARG A 46 -0.89 0.57 10.77
C ARG A 46 -0.93 0.34 12.27
N ILE A 47 -0.81 1.44 13.02
CA ILE A 47 -1.09 1.50 14.46
C ILE A 47 -2.08 2.63 14.68
N ASP A 48 -3.18 2.34 15.39
CA ASP A 48 -4.27 3.28 15.67
C ASP A 48 -4.82 3.91 14.37
N GLY A 49 -4.97 3.10 13.31
CA GLY A 49 -5.41 3.56 11.99
C GLY A 49 -4.39 4.41 11.22
N ILE A 50 -3.16 4.59 11.71
CA ILE A 50 -2.14 5.41 11.04
C ILE A 50 -1.06 4.50 10.47
N GLU A 51 -0.79 4.60 9.17
CA GLU A 51 0.32 3.88 8.52
C GLU A 51 1.65 4.28 9.18
N LYS A 52 2.38 3.30 9.67
CA LYS A 52 3.72 3.47 10.24
C LYS A 52 4.79 3.08 9.24
N THR A 53 4.54 2.03 8.49
CA THR A 53 5.39 1.61 7.39
C THR A 53 4.59 0.81 6.37
N ARG A 54 5.19 0.57 5.21
CA ARG A 54 4.60 -0.22 4.15
C ARG A 54 5.60 -1.19 3.59
N TRP A 55 5.18 -2.45 3.49
CA TRP A 55 5.94 -3.48 2.83
C TRP A 55 5.62 -3.47 1.33
N ASN A 56 6.63 -3.23 0.51
CA ASN A 56 6.54 -3.29 -0.95
C ASN A 56 7.25 -4.57 -1.39
N PHE A 57 6.54 -5.49 -2.05
CA PHE A 57 7.05 -6.80 -2.46
C PHE A 57 6.74 -7.12 -3.94
N GLY A 58 6.44 -6.09 -4.74
CA GLY A 58 6.24 -6.24 -6.18
C GLY A 58 7.49 -6.74 -6.91
N SER A 59 7.29 -7.60 -7.92
CA SER A 59 8.36 -8.22 -8.72
C SER A 59 9.14 -7.23 -9.59
N GLN A 60 8.65 -6.01 -9.75
CA GLN A 60 9.38 -4.90 -10.37
C GLN A 60 10.59 -4.44 -9.53
N TYR A 61 10.65 -4.84 -8.27
CA TYR A 61 11.74 -4.49 -7.37
C TYR A 61 12.70 -5.68 -7.21
N PRO A 62 14.03 -5.46 -7.26
CA PRO A 62 15.01 -6.53 -7.02
C PRO A 62 14.88 -7.22 -5.66
N ARG A 63 14.36 -6.52 -4.64
CA ARG A 63 14.15 -7.03 -3.28
C ARG A 63 12.98 -6.28 -2.63
N PRO A 64 12.21 -6.91 -1.73
CA PRO A 64 11.21 -6.22 -0.94
C PRO A 64 11.83 -5.19 0.01
N PHE A 65 11.07 -4.14 0.35
CA PHE A 65 11.53 -3.08 1.24
C PHE A 65 10.38 -2.43 2.01
N LEU A 66 10.72 -1.74 3.08
CA LEU A 66 9.83 -0.96 3.93
C LEU A 66 9.92 0.53 3.60
N PHE A 67 8.93 1.05 2.89
CA PHE A 67 8.80 2.47 2.57
C PHE A 67 7.34 2.85 2.28
N PRO A 68 6.83 3.96 2.82
CA PRO A 68 7.50 4.90 3.74
C PRO A 68 7.81 4.27 5.11
N PHE A 69 8.68 4.92 5.91
CA PHE A 69 8.92 4.54 7.30
C PHE A 69 8.81 5.78 8.20
N TYR A 70 7.75 5.85 8.99
CA TYR A 70 7.41 7.04 9.79
C TYR A 70 7.79 6.87 11.26
N GLY A 71 8.42 7.89 11.82
CA GLY A 71 8.68 7.99 13.25
C GLY A 71 7.44 8.37 14.05
N PRO A 72 7.54 8.42 15.40
CA PRO A 72 6.42 8.79 16.27
C PRO A 72 5.83 10.18 15.99
N SER A 73 6.62 11.11 15.45
CA SER A 73 6.16 12.45 15.05
C SER A 73 5.38 12.47 13.72
N GLY A 74 5.30 11.35 13.02
CA GLY A 74 4.78 11.28 11.64
C GLY A 74 5.79 11.71 10.58
N ALA A 75 6.99 12.16 10.97
CA ALA A 75 8.05 12.46 10.01
C ALA A 75 8.59 11.17 9.38
N SER A 76 8.86 11.21 8.07
CA SER A 76 9.60 10.14 7.39
C SER A 76 11.02 10.08 7.95
N LEU A 77 11.46 8.88 8.34
CA LEU A 77 12.84 8.62 8.73
C LEU A 77 13.69 8.17 7.54
N THR A 78 13.08 8.04 6.36
CA THR A 78 13.78 7.75 5.12
C THR A 78 14.21 9.06 4.45
N ARG A 79 15.52 9.24 4.26
CA ARG A 79 16.06 10.26 3.37
C ARG A 79 16.22 9.67 1.96
N MET A 80 15.36 10.09 1.04
CA MET A 80 15.45 9.67 -0.36
C MET A 80 16.56 10.45 -1.09
N GLY A 81 17.41 9.72 -1.81
CA GLY A 81 18.48 10.27 -2.64
C GLY A 81 19.68 10.87 -1.88
N HIS A 82 20.83 10.95 -2.54
CA HIS A 82 21.98 11.72 -2.07
C HIS A 82 22.63 12.49 -3.23
N PRO A 83 22.82 13.83 -3.13
CA PRO A 83 23.34 14.64 -4.24
C PRO A 83 24.75 14.25 -4.74
N GLY A 84 25.52 13.50 -3.96
CA GLY A 84 26.95 13.22 -4.22
C GLY A 84 27.28 11.89 -4.89
N ALA A 85 26.31 11.06 -5.29
CA ALA A 85 26.63 9.74 -5.85
C ALA A 85 25.65 9.29 -6.96
N PRO A 86 25.74 9.87 -8.17
CA PRO A 86 24.84 9.56 -9.29
C PRO A 86 25.10 8.21 -9.97
N ASN A 87 26.13 7.48 -9.56
CA ASN A 87 26.62 6.28 -10.25
C ASN A 87 25.96 4.97 -9.78
N HIS A 88 24.99 5.01 -8.88
CA HIS A 88 24.27 3.84 -8.42
C HIS A 88 22.85 4.18 -7.96
N ASP A 89 21.96 3.20 -8.02
CA ASP A 89 20.61 3.34 -7.48
C ASP A 89 20.66 3.42 -5.96
N HIS A 90 19.99 4.43 -5.41
CA HIS A 90 19.88 4.57 -3.96
C HIS A 90 18.91 3.53 -3.39
N HIS A 91 19.24 3.02 -2.21
CA HIS A 91 18.37 2.12 -1.46
C HIS A 91 17.01 2.79 -1.18
N ARG A 92 15.93 2.05 -1.41
CA ARG A 92 14.54 2.50 -1.23
C ARG A 92 14.08 2.37 0.23
N SER A 93 14.85 2.93 1.18
CA SER A 93 14.66 2.81 2.64
C SER A 93 15.20 1.50 3.24
N ILE A 94 14.54 0.98 4.26
CA ILE A 94 14.89 -0.21 5.03
C ILE A 94 14.57 -1.45 4.19
N TRP A 95 15.57 -2.27 3.96
CA TRP A 95 15.41 -3.67 3.60
C TRP A 95 16.31 -4.46 4.54
N PHE A 96 15.97 -5.71 4.78
CA PHE A 96 16.84 -6.64 5.46
C PHE A 96 16.93 -7.88 4.59
N ALA A 97 18.10 -8.51 4.63
CA ALA A 97 18.25 -9.86 4.16
C ALA A 97 18.67 -10.76 5.31
N HIS A 98 18.33 -12.02 5.19
CA HIS A 98 18.92 -13.09 5.97
C HIS A 98 19.64 -14.04 5.01
N HIS A 99 20.52 -14.86 5.57
CA HIS A 99 21.20 -15.91 4.84
C HIS A 99 20.66 -17.26 5.32
N SER A 100 20.41 -18.19 4.40
CA SER A 100 20.14 -19.60 4.68
C SER A 100 19.00 -19.88 5.68
N ILE A 101 17.79 -19.36 5.42
CA ILE A 101 16.56 -19.88 6.06
C ILE A 101 16.03 -20.99 5.16
N ASP A 102 16.06 -22.22 5.66
CA ASP A 102 15.73 -23.43 4.89
C ASP A 102 16.42 -23.45 3.51
N GLU A 103 17.74 -23.19 3.50
CA GLU A 103 18.59 -23.17 2.29
C GLU A 103 18.25 -22.07 1.26
N ASN A 104 17.39 -21.11 1.63
CA ASN A 104 17.05 -19.95 0.80
C ASN A 104 17.68 -18.67 1.36
N ASP A 105 17.97 -17.71 0.49
CA ASP A 105 18.40 -16.36 0.83
C ASP A 105 17.30 -15.36 0.41
N PHE A 106 16.88 -14.44 1.29
CA PHE A 106 16.01 -13.31 0.96
C PHE A 106 16.42 -12.04 1.72
#